data_AF-A0A9X8F7V9-F1
#
_entry.id   AF-A0A9X8F7V9-F1
#
_cell.length_a   1.000
_cell.length_b   1.000
_cell.length_c   1.000
_cell.angle_alpha   90.00
_cell.angle_beta   90.00
_cell.angle_gamma   90.00
#
_symmetry.space_group_name_H-M   'P 1'
#
loop_
_entity.id
_entity.type
_entity.pdbx_description
1 polymer ?
#
loop_
_entity_poly.entity_id
_entity_poly.type
_entity_poly.pdbx_seq_one_letter_code
_entity_poly.pdbx_strand_id
1 'polypeptide(L)'
;MDEITIMSYEHLIGGVFAGIISYLFTVKGILPITNEFLGVIISVVIVYGLGKYAESRYGREKISLSSWISNGVLLYYLVWMTVWIFLLNYVVI
;
A
#
# COMPACT_ATOMS: atom_id res chain seq x y z
N MET A 1 -3.39 -22.24 -2.48
CA MET A 1 -2.94 -20.92 -2.97
C MET A 1 -1.47 -20.83 -2.63
N ASP A 2 -0.60 -20.53 -3.59
CA ASP A 2 0.83 -20.42 -3.30
C ASP A 2 1.14 -19.16 -2.46
N GLU A 3 2.31 -19.14 -1.84
CA GLU A 3 2.72 -18.09 -0.91
C GLU A 3 2.89 -16.73 -1.59
N ILE A 4 3.26 -16.71 -2.88
CA ILE A 4 3.38 -15.49 -3.69
C ILE A 4 2.00 -14.87 -3.86
N THR A 5 1.00 -15.68 -4.18
CA THR A 5 -0.39 -15.25 -4.36
C THR A 5 -0.94 -14.70 -3.06
N ILE A 6 -0.66 -15.34 -1.91
CA ILE A 6 -1.06 -14.83 -0.59
C ILE A 6 -0.42 -13.47 -0.30
N MET A 7 0.90 -13.33 -0.53
CA MET A 7 1.59 -12.04 -0.41
C MET A 7 0.98 -10.97 -1.32
N SER A 8 0.61 -11.31 -2.56
CA SER A 8 -0.06 -10.38 -3.48
C SER A 8 -1.40 -9.89 -2.93
N TYR A 9 -2.20 -10.77 -2.30
CA TYR A 9 -3.43 -10.35 -1.63
C TYR A 9 -3.17 -9.42 -0.45
N GLU A 10 -2.15 -9.72 0.38
CA GLU A 10 -1.72 -8.85 1.48
C GLU A 10 -1.35 -7.44 0.97
N HIS A 11 -0.62 -7.37 -0.16
CA HIS A 11 -0.23 -6.12 -0.80
C HIS A 11 -1.37 -5.40 -1.49
N LEU A 12 -2.34 -6.12 -2.07
CA LEU A 12 -3.56 -5.52 -2.61
C LEU A 12 -4.35 -4.83 -1.50
N ILE A 13 -4.58 -5.53 -0.38
CA ILE A 13 -5.28 -4.97 0.79
C ILE A 13 -4.49 -3.78 1.35
N GLY A 14 -3.17 -3.93 1.46
CA GLY A 14 -2.27 -2.84 1.87
C GLY A 14 -2.41 -1.60 1.00
N GLY A 15 -2.49 -1.78 -0.33
CA GLY A 15 -2.64 -0.68 -1.29
C GLY A 15 -3.96 0.07 -1.11
N VAL A 16 -5.05 -0.63 -0.77
CA VAL A 16 -6.33 0.02 -0.44
C VAL A 16 -6.18 0.93 0.78
N PHE A 17 -5.57 0.42 1.86
CA PHE A 17 -5.33 1.22 3.06
C PHE A 17 -4.39 2.39 2.80
N ALA A 18 -3.36 2.20 1.98
CA ALA A 18 -2.46 3.26 1.56
C ALA A 18 -3.18 4.40 0.86
N GLY A 19 -4.11 4.08 -0.05
CA GLY A 19 -4.90 5.09 -0.75
C GLY A 19 -5.80 5.89 0.17
N ILE A 20 -6.42 5.22 1.14
CA ILE A 20 -7.21 5.88 2.18
C ILE A 20 -6.31 6.78 3.04
N ILE A 21 -5.17 6.28 3.51
CA ILE A 21 -4.24 7.05 4.35
C ILE A 21 -3.78 8.29 3.59
N SER A 22 -3.30 8.16 2.36
CA SER A 22 -2.88 9.30 1.56
C SER A 22 -4.02 10.31 1.39
N TYR A 23 -5.24 9.85 1.11
CA TYR A 23 -6.42 10.72 1.03
C TYR A 23 -6.67 11.51 2.34
N LEU A 24 -6.63 10.85 3.49
CA LEU A 24 -6.85 11.48 4.80
C LEU A 24 -5.83 12.58 5.11
N PHE A 25 -4.58 12.39 4.67
CA PHE A 25 -3.51 13.38 4.84
C PHE A 25 -3.52 14.48 3.77
N THR A 26 -4.24 14.31 2.66
CA THR A 26 -4.40 15.32 1.60
C THR A 26 -5.58 16.26 1.85
N VAL A 27 -6.73 15.75 2.32
CA VAL A 27 -7.94 16.55 2.47
C VAL A 27 -7.96 17.34 3.78
N LYS A 28 -8.25 18.65 3.69
CA LYS A 28 -8.37 19.52 4.86
C LYS A 28 -9.63 19.19 5.66
N GLY A 29 -9.53 19.25 6.99
CA GLY A 29 -10.67 19.10 7.90
C GLY A 29 -10.97 17.67 8.34
N ILE A 30 -10.31 16.66 7.76
CA ILE A 30 -10.44 15.27 8.23
C ILE A 30 -9.45 14.96 9.37
N LEU A 31 -8.19 15.33 9.19
CA LEU A 31 -7.14 15.20 10.20
C LEU A 31 -6.73 16.57 10.76
N PRO A 32 -6.23 16.64 12.01
CA PRO A 32 -5.68 17.88 12.60
C PRO A 32 -4.47 18.42 11.84
N ILE A 33 -3.80 17.57 11.04
CA ILE A 33 -2.64 17.91 10.22
C ILE A 33 -2.93 17.43 8.80
N THR A 34 -2.81 18.35 7.83
CA THR A 34 -2.92 18.04 6.40
C THR A 34 -1.53 18.19 5.78
N ASN A 35 -0.91 17.08 5.41
CA ASN A 35 0.38 17.04 4.74
C ASN A 35 0.47 15.79 3.88
N GLU A 36 0.29 15.97 2.57
CA GLU A 36 0.33 14.91 1.56
C GLU A 36 1.60 14.06 1.66
N PHE A 37 2.76 14.71 1.90
CA PHE A 37 4.03 14.01 1.99
C PHE A 37 4.07 13.01 3.15
N LEU A 38 3.39 13.30 4.27
CA LEU A 38 3.28 12.34 5.37
C LEU A 38 2.45 11.12 4.97
N GLY A 39 1.33 11.31 4.27
CA GLY A 39 0.50 10.22 3.77
C GLY A 39 1.27 9.30 2.79
N VAL A 40 2.10 9.91 1.94
CA VAL A 40 3.00 9.18 1.02
C VAL A 40 4.05 8.39 1.80
N ILE A 41 4.75 9.00 2.77
CA ILE A 41 5.75 8.30 3.58
C ILE A 41 5.14 7.11 4.31
N ILE A 42 3.99 7.28 4.96
CA ILE A 42 3.31 6.20 5.69
C ILE A 42 2.99 5.06 4.73
N SER A 43 2.48 5.37 3.54
CA SER A 43 2.19 4.38 2.50
C SER A 43 3.44 3.64 2.02
N VAL A 44 4.60 4.30 1.92
CA VAL A 44 5.86 3.62 1.59
C VAL A 44 6.31 2.69 2.73
N VAL A 45 6.12 3.11 3.99
CA VAL A 45 6.45 2.26 5.15
C VAL A 45 5.57 1.01 5.19
N ILE A 46 4.29 1.11 4.82
CA ILE A 46 3.37 -0.03 4.78
C ILE A 46 3.85 -1.09 3.79
N VAL A 47 4.17 -0.73 2.54
CA VAL A 47 4.61 -1.71 1.54
C VAL A 47 5.92 -2.40 1.95
N TYR A 48 6.84 -1.66 2.55
CA TYR A 48 8.07 -2.24 3.11
C TYR A 48 7.78 -3.20 4.26
N GLY A 49 6.88 -2.80 5.18
CA GLY A 49 6.44 -3.64 6.30
C GLY A 49 5.79 -4.94 5.83
N LEU A 50 4.93 -4.89 4.82
CA LEU A 50 4.31 -6.07 4.21
C LEU A 50 5.35 -6.98 3.55
N GLY A 51 6.34 -6.42 2.84
CA GLY A 51 7.45 -7.19 2.30
C GLY A 51 8.24 -7.92 3.40
N LYS A 52 8.57 -7.23 4.49
CA LYS A 52 9.27 -7.84 5.64
C LYS A 52 8.43 -8.89 6.35
N TYR A 53 7.14 -8.66 6.47
CA TYR A 53 6.21 -9.63 7.02
C TYR A 53 6.18 -10.92 6.19
N ALA A 54 6.04 -10.80 4.87
CA ALA A 54 6.02 -11.94 3.96
C ALA A 54 7.37 -12.69 3.96
N GLU A 55 8.50 -11.99 3.91
CA GLU A 55 9.83 -12.59 4.04
C GLU A 55 9.99 -13.37 5.36
N SER A 56 9.52 -12.81 6.48
CA SER A 56 9.60 -13.45 7.80
C SER A 56 8.69 -14.66 7.93
N ARG A 57 7.55 -14.69 7.22
CA ARG A 57 6.53 -15.74 7.34
C ARG A 57 6.75 -16.91 6.39
N TYR A 58 7.20 -16.62 5.17
CA TYR A 58 7.26 -17.62 4.08
C TYR A 58 8.68 -17.95 3.62
N GLY A 59 9.70 -17.23 4.10
CA GLY A 59 11.09 -17.45 3.73
C GLY A 59 11.51 -16.72 2.45
N ARG A 60 12.80 -16.37 2.34
CA ARG A 60 13.36 -15.62 1.20
C ARG A 60 13.47 -16.46 -0.07
N GLU A 61 13.52 -17.78 0.08
CA GLU A 61 13.51 -18.75 -1.01
C GLU A 61 12.17 -18.78 -1.76
N LYS A 62 11.07 -18.44 -1.07
CA LYS A 62 9.74 -18.28 -1.66
C LYS A 62 9.48 -16.83 -2.06
N ILE A 63 9.77 -15.91 -1.14
CA ILE A 63 9.57 -14.46 -1.32
C ILE A 63 10.93 -13.81 -1.59
N SER A 64 11.38 -13.95 -2.83
CA SER A 64 12.57 -13.26 -3.30
C SER A 64 12.30 -11.76 -3.47
N LEU A 65 13.36 -10.94 -3.47
CA LEU A 65 13.24 -9.49 -3.74
C LEU A 65 12.55 -9.22 -5.08
N SER A 66 12.89 -9.99 -6.12
CA SER A 66 12.27 -9.86 -7.43
C SER A 66 10.77 -10.18 -7.39
N SER A 67 10.38 -11.25 -6.69
CA SER A 67 8.97 -11.63 -6.53
C SER A 67 8.19 -10.58 -5.74
N TRP A 68 8.77 -10.05 -4.66
CA TRP A 68 8.14 -8.99 -3.88
C TRP A 68 7.94 -7.72 -4.71
N ILE A 69 8.92 -7.31 -5.52
CA ILE A 69 8.79 -6.13 -6.38
C ILE A 69 7.70 -6.34 -7.44
N SER A 70 7.71 -7.46 -8.17
CA SER A 70 6.79 -7.69 -9.28
C SER A 70 5.36 -8.02 -8.84
N ASN A 71 5.20 -8.83 -7.80
CA ASN A 71 3.90 -9.35 -7.37
C ASN A 71 3.33 -8.62 -6.14
N GLY A 72 4.18 -7.94 -5.37
CA GLY A 72 3.80 -7.16 -4.18
C GLY A 72 3.78 -5.66 -4.45
N VAL A 73 4.95 -5.05 -4.63
CA VAL A 73 5.13 -3.58 -4.74
C VAL A 73 4.36 -3.01 -5.94
N LEU A 74 4.48 -3.62 -7.12
CA LEU A 74 3.80 -3.13 -8.32
C LEU A 74 2.26 -3.15 -8.14
N LEU A 75 1.73 -4.28 -7.66
CA LEU A 75 0.30 -4.43 -7.40
C LEU A 75 -0.19 -3.44 -6.34
N TYR A 76 0.54 -3.34 -5.21
CA TYR A 76 0.28 -2.38 -4.14
C TYR A 76 0.18 -0.96 -4.68
N TYR A 77 1.16 -0.54 -5.48
CA TYR A 77 1.24 0.82 -6.02
C TYR A 77 0.05 1.14 -6.93
N LEU A 78 -0.33 0.22 -7.83
CA LEU A 78 -1.46 0.44 -8.74
C LEU A 78 -2.77 0.60 -7.96
N VAL A 79 -3.00 -0.24 -6.95
CA VAL A 79 -4.19 -0.15 -6.09
C VAL A 79 -4.17 1.13 -5.26
N TRP A 80 -3.02 1.45 -4.65
CA TRP A 80 -2.81 2.66 -3.87
C TRP A 80 -3.16 3.92 -4.67
N MET A 81 -2.55 4.10 -5.84
CA MET A 81 -2.80 5.26 -6.69
C MET A 81 -4.26 5.32 -7.13
N THR A 82 -4.83 4.18 -7.52
CA THR A 82 -6.24 4.12 -7.94
C THR A 82 -7.18 4.58 -6.83
N VAL A 83 -7.04 4.03 -5.63
CA VAL A 83 -7.90 4.36 -4.48
C VAL A 83 -7.70 5.82 -4.09
N TRP A 84 -6.46 6.30 -4.00
CA TRP A 84 -6.19 7.68 -3.62
C TRP A 84 -6.80 8.68 -4.60
N ILE A 85 -6.55 8.50 -5.91
CA ILE A 85 -7.09 9.35 -6.97
C ILE A 85 -8.63 9.29 -6.97
N PHE A 86 -9.21 8.10 -6.83
CA PHE A 86 -10.66 7.95 -6.82
C PHE A 86 -11.29 8.71 -5.65
N LEU A 87 -10.75 8.57 -4.44
CA LEU A 87 -11.26 9.31 -3.27
C LEU A 87 -11.13 10.82 -3.45
N LEU A 88 -10.00 11.30 -3.99
CA LEU A 88 -9.80 12.73 -4.26
C LEU A 88 -10.78 13.31 -5.29
N ASN A 89 -11.25 12.51 -6.24
CA ASN A 89 -12.12 12.99 -7.31
C ASN A 89 -13.62 12.79 -7.03
N TYR A 90 -13.99 11.78 -6.23
CA TYR A 90 -15.39 11.37 -6.08
C TYR A 90 -15.92 11.43 -4.65
N VAL A 91 -15.06 11.57 -3.64
CA VAL A 91 -15.47 11.71 -2.22
C VAL A 91 -15.30 13.13 -1.72
N VAL A 92 -14.42 13.92 -2.33
CA VAL A 92 -14.30 15.35 -2.03
C VAL A 92 -15.57 16.06 -2.50
N ILE A 93 -16.32 16.60 -1.54
CA ILE A 93 -17.48 17.50 -1.70
C ILE A 93 -17.04 18.90 -1.29
#